data_AF-A0AAV7STJ3-F1
#
_entry.id   AF-A0AAV7STJ3-F1
#
_cell.length_a   1.000
_cell.length_b   1.000
_cell.length_c   1.000
_cell.angle_alpha   90.00
_cell.angle_beta   90.00
_cell.angle_gamma   90.00
#
_symmetry.space_group_name_H-M   'P 1'
#
loop_
_entity.id
_entity.type
_entity.pdbx_description
1 polymer ?
#
loop_
_entity_poly.entity_id
_entity_poly.type
_entity_poly.pdbx_seq_one_letter_code
_entity_poly.pdbx_strand_id
1 'polypeptide(L)'
;MVINRWHALDLLCDPVVITNNGDPLRNRLVLPLSGACWHAEGRRPSDLRAEEIGRGESRRQCSPANISGAKIDTLATDLNLLHADHQKLADKTRTMEQTLHKLTLKTQRVETSVQSLLNRVAALERRVDGSEGRSRRNNIRVVGLPEDVEGSSPMSYVEKWIKEPIPAWALIPFFTV
;
A
#
# COMPACT_ATOMS: atom_id res chain seq x y z
N MET A 1 33.25 -18.29 20.38
CA MET A 1 32.09 -17.64 21.04
C MET A 1 31.22 -17.07 19.92
N VAL A 2 30.28 -17.88 19.43
CA VAL A 2 29.39 -17.55 18.31
C VAL A 2 27.99 -17.75 18.84
N ILE A 3 27.27 -16.66 19.07
CA ILE A 3 25.90 -16.67 19.56
C ILE A 3 25.00 -16.31 18.38
N ASN A 4 24.15 -17.28 18.01
CA ASN A 4 23.01 -17.10 17.14
C ASN A 4 21.99 -16.14 17.78
N ARG A 5 21.38 -15.23 17.01
CA ARG A 5 19.94 -14.98 17.12
C ARG A 5 19.39 -14.22 15.92
N TRP A 6 18.35 -14.79 15.35
CA TRP A 6 17.53 -14.26 14.28
C TRP A 6 16.65 -13.09 14.75
N HIS A 7 16.33 -12.24 13.78
CA HIS A 7 15.45 -11.08 13.80
C HIS A 7 14.02 -11.34 14.30
N ALA A 8 13.42 -10.32 14.95
CA ALA A 8 12.00 -9.91 14.84
C ALA A 8 11.82 -8.62 15.69
N LEU A 9 11.54 -7.46 15.08
CA LEU A 9 10.21 -6.87 14.88
C LEU A 9 9.54 -6.45 16.20
N ASP A 10 9.57 -5.14 16.49
CA ASP A 10 8.54 -4.35 17.20
C ASP A 10 8.89 -2.86 17.01
N LEU A 11 8.35 -2.21 15.97
CA LEU A 11 7.20 -1.31 16.07
C LEU A 11 7.47 -0.05 16.92
N LEU A 12 8.16 0.91 16.30
CA LEU A 12 7.87 2.33 16.52
C LEU A 12 6.46 2.59 15.96
N CYS A 13 5.51 2.94 16.84
CA CYS A 13 4.30 3.63 16.44
C CYS A 13 4.19 4.93 17.22
N ASP A 14 4.63 6.01 16.57
CA ASP A 14 4.27 7.37 16.91
C ASP A 14 2.74 7.53 16.83
N PRO A 15 2.09 8.24 17.77
CA PRO A 15 0.69 8.62 17.61
C PRO A 15 0.57 9.69 16.52
N VAL A 16 -0.09 9.33 15.42
CA VAL A 16 -0.53 10.25 14.37
C VAL A 16 -1.50 11.27 14.98
N VAL A 17 -1.06 12.53 14.97
CA VAL A 17 -1.89 13.70 15.27
C VAL A 17 -2.72 14.02 14.03
N ILE A 18 -4.04 13.78 14.09
CA ILE A 18 -5.00 14.34 13.13
C ILE A 18 -5.60 15.58 13.78
N THR A 19 -5.17 16.77 13.35
CA THR A 19 -5.85 18.03 13.66
C THR A 19 -7.02 18.21 12.70
N ASN A 20 -8.25 18.04 13.20
CA ASN A 20 -9.45 18.54 12.51
C ASN A 20 -9.60 20.03 12.83
N ASN A 21 -9.32 20.88 11.84
CA ASN A 21 -9.78 22.26 11.86
C ASN A 21 -11.30 22.28 11.62
N GLY A 22 -12.05 22.80 12.58
CA GLY A 22 -13.44 23.22 12.37
C GLY A 22 -14.48 22.48 13.20
N ASP A 23 -14.50 22.77 14.51
CA ASP A 23 -15.75 22.79 15.28
C ASP A 23 -16.42 24.17 15.04
N PRO A 24 -17.77 24.29 15.00
CA PRO A 24 -18.57 23.94 16.17
C PRO A 24 -19.94 23.35 15.83
N LEU A 25 -20.29 22.23 16.46
CA LEU A 25 -21.57 22.01 17.15
C LEU A 25 -21.77 20.50 17.41
N ARG A 26 -21.99 20.20 18.70
CA ARG A 26 -22.69 19.04 19.29
C ARG A 26 -21.89 17.79 19.67
N ASN A 27 -22.02 17.54 20.97
CA ASN A 27 -22.01 16.26 21.68
C ASN A 27 -20.66 15.68 22.10
N ARG A 28 -20.09 16.35 23.11
CA ARG A 28 -19.15 15.77 24.06
C ARG A 28 -19.92 14.82 25.00
N LEU A 29 -20.02 13.54 24.66
CA LEU A 29 -20.35 12.49 25.62
C LEU A 29 -19.10 12.22 26.46
N VAL A 30 -18.99 12.94 27.57
CA VAL A 30 -18.06 12.61 28.66
C VAL A 30 -18.63 11.36 29.34
N LEU A 31 -17.91 10.24 29.24
CA LEU A 31 -18.16 9.05 30.05
C LEU A 31 -17.94 9.42 31.52
N PRO A 32 -18.93 9.30 32.42
CA PRO A 32 -18.67 9.43 33.84
C PRO A 32 -18.02 8.15 34.36
N LEU A 33 -16.75 8.24 34.73
CA LEU A 33 -16.13 7.37 35.73
C LEU A 33 -16.87 7.60 37.06
N SER A 34 -17.98 6.88 37.28
CA SER A 34 -18.75 6.94 38.52
C SER A 34 -18.13 6.03 39.58
N GLY A 35 -17.02 6.48 40.16
CA GLY A 35 -16.66 6.21 41.54
C GLY A 35 -16.96 7.46 42.35
N ALA A 36 -18.15 7.55 42.94
CA ALA A 36 -18.50 8.63 43.87
C ALA A 36 -19.38 8.07 44.98
N CYS A 37 -18.74 7.89 46.14
CA CYS A 37 -19.38 7.75 47.43
C CYS A 37 -20.23 8.99 47.71
N TRP A 38 -21.51 8.80 48.05
CA TRP A 38 -22.29 9.83 48.72
C TRP A 38 -22.50 9.40 50.17
N HIS A 39 -21.89 10.17 51.07
CA HIS A 39 -22.23 10.23 52.48
C HIS A 39 -23.16 11.43 52.71
N ALA A 40 -24.08 11.21 53.66
CA ALA A 40 -24.76 12.18 54.50
C ALA A 40 -25.78 13.13 53.85
N GLU A 41 -27.06 12.86 54.10
CA GLU A 41 -27.98 13.91 54.51
C GLU A 41 -28.79 13.36 55.69
N GLY A 42 -28.60 13.99 56.85
CA GLY A 42 -29.31 13.65 58.07
C GLY A 42 -30.72 14.23 58.07
N ARG A 43 -31.70 13.40 58.44
CA ARG A 43 -32.87 13.83 59.21
C ARG A 43 -33.27 12.74 60.20
N ARG A 44 -33.41 13.14 61.45
CA ARG A 44 -34.05 12.46 62.58
C ARG A 44 -34.85 13.55 63.32
N PRO A 45 -35.75 13.22 64.26
CA PRO A 45 -36.88 12.28 64.19
C PRO A 45 -38.12 12.86 64.93
N SER A 46 -39.36 12.44 64.62
CA SER A 46 -40.42 12.25 65.63
C SER A 46 -41.77 11.95 64.98
N ASP A 47 -42.60 11.20 65.71
CA ASP A 47 -44.05 11.10 65.59
C ASP A 47 -44.58 10.21 64.46
N LEU A 48 -44.78 8.90 64.67
CA LEU A 48 -45.99 8.22 65.20
C LEU A 48 -46.10 7.00 64.26
N ARG A 49 -46.44 5.77 64.61
CA ARG A 49 -47.09 5.13 65.74
C ARG A 49 -46.66 3.66 65.64
N ALA A 50 -46.43 3.02 66.77
CA ALA A 50 -46.32 1.57 66.81
C ALA A 50 -47.68 0.97 66.41
N GLU A 51 -47.71 0.19 65.33
CA GLU A 51 -48.81 -0.75 65.09
C GLU A 51 -48.24 -2.05 64.52
N GLU A 52 -48.30 -3.03 65.43
CA GLU A 52 -48.60 -4.44 65.19
C GLU A 52 -47.58 -5.32 64.47
N ILE A 53 -46.97 -6.12 65.35
CA ILE A 53 -46.39 -7.44 65.12
C ILE A 53 -47.45 -8.34 64.45
N GLY A 54 -47.53 -8.26 63.13
CA GLY A 54 -48.17 -9.26 62.27
C GLY A 54 -47.20 -10.41 62.04
N ARG A 55 -47.40 -11.53 62.74
CA ARG A 55 -46.74 -12.81 62.48
C ARG A 55 -47.10 -13.29 61.07
N GLY A 56 -46.24 -12.97 60.12
CA GLY A 56 -46.15 -13.64 58.84
C GLY A 56 -44.72 -14.14 58.67
N GLU A 57 -44.42 -15.31 59.23
CA GLU A 57 -43.27 -16.12 58.81
C GLU A 57 -43.52 -16.56 57.36
N SER A 58 -43.36 -15.62 56.43
CA SER A 58 -43.17 -15.94 55.03
C SER A 58 -41.79 -16.55 54.93
N ARG A 59 -41.75 -17.86 55.17
CA ARG A 59 -40.63 -18.78 54.97
C ARG A 59 -39.90 -18.35 53.69
N ARG A 60 -38.85 -17.53 53.82
CA ARG A 60 -37.86 -17.38 52.76
C ARG A 60 -37.11 -18.69 52.75
N GLN A 61 -37.69 -19.69 52.10
CA GLN A 61 -36.92 -20.82 51.60
C GLN A 61 -35.94 -20.22 50.60
N CYS A 62 -34.73 -19.94 51.08
CA CYS A 62 -33.56 -19.96 50.22
C CYS A 62 -33.44 -21.40 49.73
N SER A 63 -34.11 -21.74 48.63
CA SER A 63 -33.68 -22.88 47.82
C SER A 63 -32.20 -22.68 47.55
N PRO A 64 -31.37 -23.74 47.63
CA PRO A 64 -29.97 -23.62 47.21
C PRO A 64 -30.01 -23.07 45.79
N ALA A 65 -29.49 -21.85 45.60
CA ALA A 65 -29.39 -21.26 44.28
C ALA A 65 -28.77 -22.34 43.38
N ASN A 66 -29.42 -22.66 42.25
CA ASN A 66 -28.91 -23.64 41.32
C ASN A 66 -27.69 -23.04 40.62
N ILE A 67 -26.57 -22.98 41.34
CA ILE A 67 -25.29 -22.39 40.94
C ILE A 67 -24.78 -23.08 39.67
N SER A 68 -25.09 -24.36 39.50
CA SER A 68 -24.84 -25.10 38.26
C SER A 68 -25.62 -24.53 37.08
N GLY A 69 -26.91 -24.22 37.24
CA GLY A 69 -27.72 -23.60 36.18
C GLY A 69 -27.19 -22.24 35.76
N ALA A 70 -26.89 -21.36 36.72
CA ALA A 70 -26.34 -20.03 36.43
C ALA A 70 -24.99 -20.08 35.70
N LYS A 71 -24.10 -21.02 36.05
CA LYS A 71 -22.83 -21.25 35.34
C LYS A 71 -23.07 -21.77 33.91
N ILE A 72 -24.04 -22.65 33.71
CA ILE A 72 -24.42 -23.14 32.39
C ILE A 72 -24.96 -22.00 31.52
N ASP A 73 -25.76 -21.10 32.08
CA ASP A 73 -26.27 -19.92 31.37
C ASP A 73 -25.14 -18.97 30.97
N THR A 74 -24.18 -18.70 31.86
CA THR A 74 -22.98 -17.91 31.52
C THR A 74 -22.15 -18.56 30.42
N LEU A 75 -21.93 -19.88 30.50
CA LEU A 75 -21.21 -20.60 29.44
C LEU A 75 -21.95 -20.57 28.10
N ALA A 76 -23.28 -20.65 28.11
CA ALA A 76 -24.08 -20.52 26.91
C ALA A 76 -23.94 -19.11 26.30
N THR A 77 -23.91 -18.06 27.11
CA THR A 77 -23.66 -16.70 26.63
C THR A 77 -22.27 -16.54 26.03
N ASP A 78 -21.23 -17.07 26.69
CA ASP A 78 -19.85 -16.98 26.21
C ASP A 78 -19.65 -17.76 24.90
N LEU A 79 -20.27 -18.95 24.77
CA LEU A 79 -20.24 -19.73 23.53
C LEU A 79 -20.91 -18.99 22.37
N ASN A 80 -22.01 -18.29 22.62
CA ASN A 80 -22.67 -17.48 21.59
C ASN A 80 -21.81 -16.27 21.17
N LEU A 81 -21.12 -15.63 22.13
CA LEU A 81 -20.17 -14.56 21.84
C LEU A 81 -18.98 -15.08 21.01
N LEU A 82 -18.39 -16.21 21.41
CA LEU A 82 -17.32 -16.85 20.64
C LEU A 82 -17.77 -17.23 19.24
N HIS A 83 -18.99 -17.74 19.07
CA HIS A 83 -19.53 -18.04 17.75
C HIS A 83 -19.65 -16.79 16.87
N ALA A 84 -20.14 -15.69 17.44
CA ALA A 84 -20.22 -14.41 16.73
C ALA A 84 -18.84 -13.88 16.32
N ASP A 85 -17.84 -13.98 17.21
CA ASP A 85 -16.46 -13.58 16.91
C ASP A 85 -15.81 -14.50 15.85
N HIS A 86 -16.04 -15.81 15.93
CA HIS A 86 -15.61 -16.76 14.92
C HIS A 86 -16.22 -16.45 13.55
N GLN A 87 -17.50 -16.08 13.50
CA GLN A 87 -18.15 -15.67 12.25
C GLN A 87 -17.52 -14.40 11.68
N LYS A 88 -17.28 -13.39 12.54
CA LYS A 88 -16.63 -12.14 12.14
C LYS A 88 -15.20 -12.36 11.63
N LEU A 89 -14.46 -13.27 12.26
CA LEU A 89 -13.13 -13.67 11.78
C LEU A 89 -13.20 -14.39 10.44
N ALA A 90 -14.15 -15.32 10.26
CA ALA A 90 -14.34 -16.01 8.98
C ALA A 90 -14.65 -15.03 7.84
N ASP A 91 -15.51 -14.04 8.08
CA ASP A 91 -15.84 -13.01 7.11
C ASP A 91 -14.62 -12.14 6.76
N LYS A 92 -13.84 -11.73 7.78
CA LYS A 92 -12.57 -11.01 7.57
C LYS A 92 -11.61 -11.83 6.73
N THR A 93 -11.40 -13.11 7.06
CA THR A 93 -10.52 -14.00 6.30
C THR A 93 -10.96 -14.07 4.83
N ARG A 94 -12.26 -14.24 4.57
CA ARG A 94 -12.80 -14.26 3.21
C ARG A 94 -12.56 -12.95 2.46
N THR A 95 -12.73 -11.80 3.11
CA THR A 95 -12.44 -10.51 2.48
C THR A 95 -10.95 -10.38 2.16
N MET A 96 -10.07 -10.79 3.08
CA MET A 96 -8.63 -10.77 2.85
C MET A 96 -8.24 -11.65 1.67
N GLU A 97 -8.73 -12.89 1.59
CA GLU A 97 -8.50 -13.80 0.47
C GLU A 97 -8.93 -13.18 -0.87
N GLN A 98 -10.10 -12.55 -0.94
CA GLN A 98 -10.57 -11.87 -2.14
C GLN A 98 -9.68 -10.69 -2.53
N THR A 99 -9.23 -9.90 -1.55
CA THR A 99 -8.33 -8.77 -1.82
C THR A 99 -6.96 -9.26 -2.29
N LEU A 100 -6.41 -10.30 -1.68
CA LEU A 100 -5.16 -10.94 -2.10
C LEU A 100 -5.28 -11.46 -3.53
N HIS A 101 -6.36 -12.17 -3.86
CA HIS A 101 -6.58 -12.65 -5.21
C HIS A 101 -6.62 -11.49 -6.24
N LYS A 102 -7.35 -10.40 -5.93
CA LYS A 102 -7.38 -9.21 -6.79
C LYS A 102 -5.99 -8.58 -6.96
N LEU A 103 -5.19 -8.53 -5.90
CA LEU A 103 -3.82 -8.00 -5.95
C LEU A 103 -2.92 -8.90 -6.80
N THR A 104 -2.97 -10.22 -6.62
CA THR A 104 -2.23 -11.19 -7.43
C THR A 104 -2.52 -11.02 -8.92
N LEU A 105 -3.80 -10.89 -9.30
CA LEU A 105 -4.19 -10.66 -10.69
C LEU A 105 -3.68 -9.32 -11.24
N LYS A 106 -3.71 -8.26 -10.43
CA LYS A 106 -3.17 -6.95 -10.82
C LYS A 106 -1.66 -7.02 -11.02
N THR A 107 -0.93 -7.65 -10.11
CA THR A 107 0.52 -7.83 -10.21
C THR A 107 0.89 -8.59 -11.47
N GLN A 108 0.24 -9.73 -11.74
CA GLN A 108 0.48 -10.50 -12.96
C GLN A 108 0.20 -9.69 -14.25
N ARG A 109 -0.85 -8.87 -14.25
CA ARG A 109 -1.15 -7.98 -15.38
C ARG A 109 -0.08 -6.90 -15.57
N VAL A 110 0.44 -6.34 -14.48
CA VAL A 110 1.51 -5.33 -14.54
C VAL A 110 2.80 -5.98 -15.04
N GLU A 111 3.19 -7.14 -14.51
CA GLU A 111 4.38 -7.87 -14.93
C GLU A 111 4.35 -8.20 -16.44
N THR A 112 3.22 -8.74 -16.92
CA THR A 112 3.05 -9.03 -18.35
C THR A 112 3.11 -7.77 -19.22
N SER A 113 2.51 -6.66 -18.76
CA SER A 113 2.57 -5.38 -19.46
C SER A 113 3.99 -4.82 -19.50
N VAL A 114 4.71 -4.86 -18.38
CA VAL A 114 6.11 -4.42 -18.29
C VAL A 114 6.99 -5.25 -19.22
N GLN A 115 6.85 -6.58 -19.22
CA GLN A 115 7.63 -7.42 -20.12
C GLN A 115 7.35 -7.11 -21.60
N SER A 116 6.08 -6.88 -21.95
CA SER A 116 5.70 -6.46 -23.31
C SER A 116 6.34 -5.12 -23.68
N LEU A 117 6.32 -4.14 -22.78
CA LEU A 117 6.93 -2.83 -23.00
C LEU A 117 8.44 -2.93 -23.14
N LEU A 118 9.13 -3.69 -22.28
CA LEU A 118 10.58 -3.92 -22.38
C LEU A 118 10.96 -4.53 -23.74
N ASN A 119 10.20 -5.53 -24.20
CA ASN A 119 10.43 -6.14 -25.51
C ASN A 119 10.24 -5.13 -26.66
N ARG A 120 9.24 -4.25 -26.55
CA ARG A 120 8.99 -3.19 -27.54
C ARG A 120 10.10 -2.14 -27.54
N VAL A 121 10.56 -1.72 -26.37
CA VAL A 121 11.69 -0.77 -26.25
C VAL A 121 12.94 -1.36 -26.88
N ALA A 122 13.33 -2.58 -26.51
CA ALA A 122 14.50 -3.25 -27.09
C ALA A 122 14.40 -3.42 -28.62
N ALA A 123 13.19 -3.66 -29.15
CA ALA A 123 12.97 -3.75 -30.59
C ALA A 123 13.10 -2.37 -31.28
N LEU A 124 12.63 -1.30 -30.64
CA LEU A 124 12.75 0.06 -31.15
C LEU A 124 14.21 0.53 -31.12
N GLU A 125 14.94 0.27 -30.05
CA GLU A 125 16.37 0.58 -29.93
C GLU A 125 17.15 -0.07 -31.07
N ARG A 126 16.98 -1.38 -31.30
CA ARG A 126 17.62 -2.09 -32.42
C ARG A 126 17.26 -1.49 -33.79
N ARG A 127 16.04 -1.00 -33.97
CA ARG A 127 15.62 -0.34 -35.22
C ARG A 127 16.29 1.01 -35.39
N VAL A 128 16.37 1.80 -34.33
CA VAL A 128 17.04 3.11 -34.32
C VAL A 128 18.52 2.92 -34.63
N ASP A 129 19.22 2.04 -33.90
CA ASP A 129 20.63 1.73 -34.12
C ASP A 129 20.89 1.27 -35.55
N GLY A 130 20.04 0.37 -36.08
CA GLY A 130 20.14 -0.09 -37.45
C GLY A 130 19.92 1.03 -38.48
N SER A 131 18.99 1.94 -38.22
CA SER A 131 18.71 3.08 -39.10
C SER A 131 19.82 4.12 -39.07
N GLU A 132 20.34 4.44 -37.89
CA GLU A 132 21.45 5.35 -37.69
C GLU A 132 22.73 4.78 -38.31
N GLY A 133 23.00 3.50 -38.09
CA GLY A 133 24.15 2.81 -38.70
C GLY A 133 24.08 2.76 -40.22
N ARG A 134 22.90 2.62 -40.84
CA ARG A 134 22.75 2.75 -42.31
C ARG A 134 22.95 4.19 -42.78
N SER A 135 22.38 5.16 -42.07
CA SER A 135 22.51 6.57 -42.42
C SER A 135 23.97 7.03 -42.35
N ARG A 136 24.71 6.66 -41.29
CA ARG A 136 26.12 7.00 -41.14
C ARG A 136 27.03 6.30 -42.16
N ARG A 137 26.71 5.07 -42.59
CA ARG A 137 27.50 4.35 -43.60
C ARG A 137 27.46 4.99 -44.99
N ASN A 138 26.38 5.69 -45.30
CA ASN A 138 26.25 6.41 -46.58
C ASN A 138 26.87 7.81 -46.53
N ASN A 139 27.35 8.27 -45.37
CA ASN A 139 27.88 9.61 -45.19
C ASN A 139 29.40 9.55 -45.05
N ILE A 140 30.12 10.28 -45.89
CA ILE A 140 31.57 10.48 -45.78
C ILE A 140 31.81 11.72 -44.92
N ARG A 141 32.66 11.61 -43.90
CA ARG A 141 33.11 12.75 -43.09
C ARG A 141 34.49 13.17 -43.57
N VAL A 142 34.60 14.40 -44.10
CA VAL A 142 35.88 15.00 -44.47
C VAL A 142 36.33 15.89 -43.31
N VAL A 143 37.55 15.69 -42.82
CA VAL A 143 38.13 16.41 -41.67
C VAL A 143 39.43 17.05 -42.11
N GLY A 144 39.68 18.30 -41.68
CA GLY A 144 40.92 19.02 -42.00
C GLY A 144 40.89 19.80 -43.32
N LEU A 145 39.71 20.04 -43.89
CA LEU A 145 39.57 21.00 -44.98
C LEU A 145 39.67 22.44 -44.43
N PRO A 146 40.47 23.32 -45.04
CA PRO A 146 40.49 24.72 -44.67
C PRO A 146 39.13 25.37 -45.00
N GLU A 147 38.65 26.25 -44.13
CA GLU A 147 37.40 26.98 -44.33
C GLU A 147 37.57 28.04 -45.44
N ASP A 148 36.47 28.42 -46.11
CA ASP A 148 36.40 29.47 -47.15
C ASP A 148 37.19 29.26 -48.46
N VAL A 149 37.82 28.10 -48.68
CA VAL A 149 38.52 27.80 -49.94
C VAL A 149 37.61 27.23 -51.04
N GLU A 150 36.35 26.93 -50.71
CA GLU A 150 35.39 26.23 -51.57
C GLU A 150 34.83 27.12 -52.69
N GLY A 151 34.96 28.45 -52.56
CA GLY A 151 34.47 29.42 -53.53
C GLY A 151 32.94 29.39 -53.67
N SER A 152 32.44 29.47 -54.91
CA SER A 152 31.00 29.57 -55.18
C SER A 152 30.24 28.23 -55.16
N SER A 153 30.94 27.08 -55.17
CA SER A 153 30.29 25.76 -55.27
C SER A 153 31.09 24.67 -54.54
N PRO A 154 30.61 24.20 -53.37
CA PRO A 154 31.29 23.17 -52.58
C PRO A 154 31.44 21.83 -53.32
N MET A 155 30.48 21.47 -54.18
CA MET A 155 30.53 20.22 -54.94
C MET A 155 31.73 20.16 -55.90
N SER A 156 32.00 21.24 -56.64
CA SER A 156 33.13 21.29 -57.58
C SER A 156 34.48 21.26 -56.87
N TYR A 157 34.56 21.86 -55.68
CA TYR A 157 35.75 21.79 -54.84
C TYR A 157 36.01 20.35 -54.35
N VAL A 158 34.99 19.70 -53.78
CA VAL A 158 35.09 18.30 -53.32
C VAL A 158 35.40 17.35 -54.48
N GLU A 159 34.79 17.54 -55.65
CA GLU A 159 35.06 16.73 -56.85
C GLU A 159 36.53 16.82 -57.28
N LYS A 160 37.09 18.04 -57.31
CA LYS A 160 38.51 18.25 -57.61
C LYS A 160 39.40 17.62 -56.54
N TRP A 161 39.07 17.83 -55.27
CA TRP A 161 39.80 17.31 -54.12
C TRP A 161 39.83 15.78 -54.08
N ILE A 162 38.78 15.08 -54.51
CA ILE A 162 38.75 13.61 -54.59
C ILE A 162 39.59 13.09 -55.76
N LYS A 163 39.54 13.76 -56.92
CA LYS A 163 40.23 13.33 -58.15
C LYS A 163 41.74 13.54 -58.12
N GLU A 164 42.22 14.50 -57.33
CA GLU A 164 43.64 14.87 -57.26
C GLU A 164 44.53 13.80 -56.59
N PRO A 165 44.15 13.19 -55.44
CA PRO A 165 44.94 12.15 -54.79
C PRO A 165 44.63 10.72 -55.27
N ILE A 166 43.45 10.47 -55.87
CA ILE A 166 43.04 9.12 -56.28
C ILE A 166 43.37 8.91 -57.75
N PRO A 167 44.36 8.06 -58.10
CA PRO A 167 44.70 7.81 -59.49
C PRO A 167 43.56 7.08 -60.21
N ALA A 168 43.36 7.40 -61.49
CA ALA A 168 42.20 6.93 -62.27
C ALA A 168 41.99 5.41 -62.27
N TRP A 169 43.06 4.61 -62.16
CA TRP A 169 42.99 3.14 -62.10
C TRP A 169 42.33 2.59 -60.83
N ALA A 170 42.31 3.35 -59.73
CA ALA A 170 41.72 2.96 -58.45
C ALA A 170 40.18 3.16 -58.41
N LEU A 171 39.62 3.95 -59.33
CA LEU A 171 38.18 4.23 -59.42
C LEU A 171 37.43 3.25 -60.34
N ILE A 172 38.15 2.51 -61.19
CA ILE A 172 37.58 1.64 -62.24
C ILE A 172 36.77 0.45 -61.69
N PRO A 173 37.17 -0.27 -60.61
CA PRO A 173 36.39 -1.43 -60.16
C PRO A 173 35.12 -1.08 -59.36
N PHE A 174 34.91 0.19 -58.99
CA PHE A 174 33.76 0.61 -58.17
C PHE A 174 32.61 1.22 -58.96
N PHE A 175 32.81 1.62 -60.22
CA PHE A 175 31.82 2.36 -61.03
C PHE A 175 31.30 1.61 -62.26
N THR A 176 31.72 0.37 -62.52
CA THR A 176 31.09 -0.47 -63.55
C THR A 176 29.94 -1.27 -62.96
N VAL A 177 28.73 -0.72 -63.04
CA VAL A 177 27.48 -1.48 -63.03
C VAL A 177 27.09 -1.78 -64.47
#